data_AF-A0AAQ3LEQ0-F1
#
_entry.id   AF-A0AAQ3LEQ0-F1
#
_cell.length_a   1.000
_cell.length_b   1.000
_cell.length_c   1.000
_cell.angle_alpha   90.00
_cell.angle_beta   90.00
_cell.angle_gamma   90.00
#
_symmetry.space_group_name_H-M   'P 1'
#
loop_
_entity.id
_entity.type
_entity.pdbx_description
1 polymer ?
#
loop_
_entity_poly.entity_id
_entity_poly.type
_entity_poly.pdbx_seq_one_letter_code
_entity_poly.pdbx_strand_id
1 'polypeptide(L)'
;MKNNALTNQQLNEITEAILAGRKIEAIKTYRIAAGVGLKEAKQEIDRITDDLAEEHPELKEAKGAGCASVIALGFGVTVALGCTLEYLSR
;
A
#
# COMPACT_ATOMS: atom_id res chain seq x y z
N MET A 1 -19.61 -21.97 17.56
CA MET A 1 -19.52 -22.66 16.26
C MET A 1 -18.08 -22.47 15.77
N LYS A 2 -17.22 -23.50 15.87
CA LYS A 2 -15.84 -23.44 15.39
C LYS A 2 -15.83 -23.91 13.94
N ASN A 3 -16.03 -23.00 12.99
CA ASN A 3 -16.02 -23.33 11.57
C ASN A 3 -14.56 -23.32 11.07
N ASN A 4 -13.81 -24.35 11.47
CA ASN A 4 -12.36 -24.48 11.26
C ASN A 4 -11.97 -24.90 9.84
N ALA A 5 -12.64 -24.37 8.82
CA ALA A 5 -12.23 -24.54 7.43
C ALA A 5 -12.54 -23.23 6.71
N LEU A 6 -11.51 -22.40 6.50
CA LEU A 6 -11.62 -21.28 5.59
C LEU A 6 -12.04 -21.85 4.23
N THR A 7 -13.14 -21.35 3.68
CA THR A 7 -13.54 -21.75 2.34
C THR A 7 -12.56 -21.17 1.32
N ASN A 8 -12.44 -21.79 0.14
CA ASN A 8 -11.63 -21.24 -0.95
C ASN A 8 -12.05 -19.81 -1.31
N GLN A 9 -13.34 -19.49 -1.18
CA GLN A 9 -13.86 -18.13 -1.39
C GLN A 9 -13.30 -17.15 -0.36
N GLN A 10 -13.32 -17.50 0.94
CA GLN A 10 -12.80 -16.64 2.00
C GLN A 10 -11.28 -16.43 1.88
N LEU A 11 -10.55 -17.48 1.46
CA LEU A 11 -9.12 -17.37 1.19
C LEU A 11 -8.84 -16.39 0.05
N ASN A 12 -9.60 -16.50 -1.06
CA ASN A 12 -9.46 -15.56 -2.17
C ASN A 12 -9.79 -14.12 -1.75
N GLU A 13 -10.87 -13.91 -1.01
CA GLU A 13 -11.25 -12.58 -0.49
C GLU A 13 -10.15 -11.99 0.43
N ILE A 14 -9.52 -12.80 1.27
CA ILE A 14 -8.41 -12.39 2.13
C ILE A 14 -7.20 -11.99 1.28
N THR A 15 -6.81 -12.83 0.31
CA THR A 15 -5.69 -12.55 -0.59
C THR A 15 -5.91 -11.30 -1.42
N GLU A 16 -7.08 -11.13 -2.01
CA GLU A 16 -7.45 -9.93 -2.78
C GLU A 16 -7.43 -8.68 -1.91
N ALA A 17 -7.93 -8.76 -0.66
CA ALA A 17 -7.88 -7.66 0.27
C ALA A 17 -6.44 -7.28 0.65
N ILE A 18 -5.54 -8.26 0.80
CA ILE A 18 -4.11 -8.02 1.05
C ILE A 18 -3.46 -7.33 -0.15
N LEU A 19 -3.66 -7.86 -1.36
CA LEU A 19 -3.10 -7.30 -2.61
C LEU A 19 -3.62 -5.88 -2.89
N ALA A 20 -4.87 -5.58 -2.55
CA ALA A 20 -5.45 -4.25 -2.68
C ALA A 20 -5.07 -3.29 -1.53
N GLY A 21 -4.21 -3.68 -0.60
CA GLY A 21 -3.81 -2.87 0.55
C GLY A 21 -4.89 -2.70 1.63
N ARG A 22 -6.01 -3.44 1.55
CA ARG A 22 -7.12 -3.42 2.51
C ARG A 22 -6.89 -4.41 3.67
N LYS A 23 -5.76 -4.27 4.36
CA LYS A 23 -5.34 -5.18 5.45
C LYS A 23 -6.39 -5.35 6.57
N ILE A 24 -7.13 -4.29 6.90
CA ILE A 24 -8.17 -4.32 7.95
C ILE A 24 -9.31 -5.28 7.55
N GLU A 25 -9.68 -5.33 6.28
CA GLU A 25 -10.73 -6.26 5.82
C GLU A 25 -10.25 -7.70 5.88
N ALA A 26 -9.02 -7.97 5.42
CA ALA A 26 -8.41 -9.29 5.51
C ALA A 26 -8.41 -9.82 6.96
N ILE A 27 -8.03 -8.98 7.93
CA ILE A 27 -8.05 -9.33 9.37
C ILE A 27 -9.47 -9.62 9.85
N LYS A 28 -10.47 -8.83 9.43
CA LYS A 28 -11.88 -9.06 9.82
C LYS A 28 -12.38 -10.39 9.27
N THR A 29 -12.18 -10.66 7.99
CA THR A 29 -12.63 -11.89 7.32
C THR A 29 -11.96 -13.11 7.94
N TYR A 30 -10.63 -13.08 8.12
CA TYR A 30 -9.90 -14.16 8.77
C TYR A 30 -10.36 -14.39 10.21
N ARG A 31 -10.57 -13.32 10.99
CA ARG A 31 -11.05 -13.43 12.38
C ARG A 31 -12.42 -14.07 12.48
N ILE A 32 -13.36 -13.68 11.59
CA ILE A 32 -14.73 -14.24 11.57
C ILE A 32 -14.70 -15.70 11.12
N ALA A 33 -13.89 -16.02 10.11
CA ALA A 33 -13.79 -17.38 9.56
C ALA A 33 -13.08 -18.34 10.52
N ALA A 34 -11.90 -17.98 11.01
CA ALA A 34 -11.09 -18.81 11.90
C ALA A 34 -11.58 -18.79 13.37
N GLY A 35 -12.38 -17.78 13.75
CA GLY A 35 -12.89 -17.64 15.12
C GLY A 35 -11.80 -17.34 16.15
N VAL A 36 -10.69 -16.73 15.73
CA VAL A 36 -9.55 -16.37 16.59
C VAL A 36 -9.69 -14.97 17.17
N GLY A 37 -8.83 -14.62 18.14
CA GLY A 37 -8.75 -13.26 18.65
C GLY A 37 -8.18 -12.28 17.63
N LEU A 38 -8.34 -10.98 17.91
CA LEU A 38 -7.83 -9.92 17.04
C LEU A 38 -6.30 -9.96 16.90
N LYS A 39 -5.61 -10.37 17.98
CA LYS A 39 -4.15 -10.44 18.01
C LYS A 39 -3.66 -11.54 17.07
N GLU A 40 -4.22 -12.73 17.18
CA GLU A 40 -3.88 -13.88 16.35
C GLU A 40 -4.22 -13.62 14.88
N ALA A 41 -5.41 -13.09 14.60
CA ALA A 41 -5.80 -12.73 13.24
C ALA A 41 -4.85 -11.71 12.61
N LYS A 42 -4.44 -10.69 13.37
CA LYS A 42 -3.49 -9.69 12.89
C LYS A 42 -2.13 -10.32 12.60
N GLN A 43 -1.61 -11.14 13.52
CA GLN A 43 -0.29 -11.76 13.36
C GLN A 43 -0.24 -12.66 12.12
N GLU A 44 -1.29 -13.42 11.84
CA GLU A 44 -1.34 -14.28 10.65
C GLU A 44 -1.40 -13.46 9.37
N ILE A 45 -2.30 -12.47 9.29
CA ILE A 45 -2.41 -11.62 8.11
C ILE A 45 -1.16 -10.77 7.89
N ASP A 46 -0.51 -10.31 8.96
CA ASP A 46 0.76 -9.59 8.88
C ASP A 46 1.83 -10.46 8.19
N ARG A 47 1.97 -11.73 8.60
CA ARG A 47 2.92 -12.68 7.98
C ARG A 47 2.61 -12.93 6.51
N ILE A 48 1.36 -13.25 6.19
CA ILE A 48 0.93 -13.48 4.80
C ILE A 48 1.19 -12.24 3.95
N THR A 49 0.94 -11.04 4.48
CA THR A 49 1.19 -9.78 3.75
C THR A 49 2.68 -9.58 3.49
N ASP A 50 3.53 -9.88 4.47
CA ASP A 50 4.98 -9.72 4.34
C ASP A 50 5.54 -10.73 3.32
N ASP A 51 5.08 -11.99 3.35
CA ASP A 51 5.46 -13.03 2.39
C ASP A 51 5.00 -12.66 0.96
N LEU A 52 3.76 -12.18 0.78
CA LEU A 52 3.24 -11.74 -0.54
C LEU A 52 3.97 -10.49 -1.07
N ALA A 53 4.45 -9.62 -0.19
CA ALA A 53 5.21 -8.44 -0.58
C ALA A 53 6.61 -8.78 -1.12
N GLU A 54 7.16 -9.96 -0.76
CA GLU A 54 8.44 -10.45 -1.27
C GLU A 54 8.30 -11.05 -2.68
N GLU A 55 7.19 -11.76 -2.95
CA GLU A 55 6.96 -12.42 -4.25
C GLU A 55 6.58 -11.45 -5.38
N HIS A 56 5.97 -10.30 -5.07
CA HIS A 56 5.52 -9.32 -6.07
C HIS A 56 6.17 -7.94 -5.87
N PRO A 57 7.46 -7.75 -6.19
CA PRO A 57 8.11 -6.44 -6.17
C PRO A 57 7.49 -5.45 -7.18
N GLU A 58 6.74 -5.94 -8.17
CA GLU A 58 6.08 -5.19 -9.23
C GLU A 58 4.81 -4.40 -8.80
N LEU A 59 4.23 -4.68 -7.63
CA LEU A 59 3.09 -3.90 -7.12
C LEU A 59 3.49 -2.57 -6.45
N LYS A 60 4.80 -2.25 -6.40
CA LYS A 60 5.29 -0.93 -5.97
C LYS A 60 5.11 0.16 -7.03
N GLU A 61 4.76 -0.18 -8.27
CA GLU A 61 4.60 0.78 -9.39
C GLU A 61 3.19 1.34 -9.60
N ALA A 62 2.32 1.32 -8.59
CA ALA A 62 1.09 2.13 -8.59
C ALA A 62 0.98 3.03 -7.36
N LYS A 63 2.11 3.43 -6.76
CA LYS A 63 2.15 4.44 -5.71
C LYS A 63 1.95 5.84 -6.30
N GLY A 64 0.68 6.14 -6.60
CA GLY A 64 0.08 7.46 -6.65
C GLY A 64 0.86 8.58 -7.34
N ALA A 65 0.47 8.91 -8.57
CA ALA A 65 0.60 10.26 -9.09
C ALA A 65 -0.28 11.21 -8.26
N GLY A 66 0.22 11.64 -7.10
CA GLY A 66 -0.40 12.62 -6.22
C GLY A 66 0.58 13.75 -5.89
N CYS A 67 0.38 14.91 -6.51
CA CYS A 67 0.91 16.24 -6.15
C CYS A 67 2.45 16.47 -5.98
N ALA A 68 3.33 15.48 -6.12
CA ALA A 68 4.77 15.72 -6.13
C ALA A 68 5.30 16.32 -7.46
N SER A 69 4.52 16.25 -8.54
CA SER A 69 4.92 16.75 -9.87
C SER A 69 4.89 18.28 -10.01
N VAL A 70 4.12 18.99 -9.18
CA VAL A 70 4.02 20.45 -9.27
C VAL A 70 5.29 21.13 -8.72
N ILE A 71 5.99 20.49 -7.78
CA ILE A 71 7.18 21.08 -7.14
C ILE A 71 8.39 21.07 -8.11
N ALA A 72 8.54 20.03 -8.95
CA ALA A 72 9.65 19.95 -9.90
C ALA A 72 9.57 21.00 -11.02
N LEU A 73 8.37 21.34 -11.50
CA LEU A 73 8.20 22.32 -12.58
C LEU A 73 8.15 23.77 -12.07
N GLY A 74 7.68 24.00 -10.83
CA GLY A 74 7.60 25.35 -10.24
C GLY A 74 8.96 25.93 -9.81
N PHE A 75 9.86 25.09 -9.30
CA PHE A 75 11.20 25.55 -8.86
C PHE A 75 12.18 25.73 -10.03
N GLY A 76 12.10 24.92 -11.09
CA GLY A 76 13.01 25.03 -12.23
C GLY A 76 12.88 26.36 -12.98
N VAL A 77 11.66 26.85 -13.18
CA VAL A 77 11.39 28.10 -13.92
C VAL A 77 11.77 29.34 -13.10
N THR A 78 11.57 29.32 -11.78
CA THR A 78 11.92 30.45 -10.91
C THR A 78 13.43 30.61 -10.73
N VAL A 79 14.18 29.50 -10.60
CA VAL A 79 15.65 29.54 -10.52
C VAL A 79 16.28 30.02 -11.82
N ALA A 80 15.74 29.63 -12.99
CA ALA A 80 16.29 30.07 -14.29
C ALA A 80 16.06 31.56 -14.57
N LEU A 81 14.90 32.11 -14.22
CA LEU A 81 14.62 33.54 -14.37
C LEU A 81 15.36 34.41 -13.34
N GLY A 82 15.49 33.92 -12.09
CA GLY A 82 16.28 34.62 -11.07
C GLY A 82 17.77 34.66 -11.41
N CYS A 83 18.32 33.53 -11.86
CA CYS A 83 19.74 33.42 -12.21
C CYS A 83 20.12 34.25 -13.45
N THR A 84 19.19 34.48 -14.39
CA THR A 84 19.44 35.35 -15.56
C THR A 84 19.33 36.83 -15.24
N LEU A 85 18.41 37.24 -14.35
CA LEU A 85 18.29 38.63 -13.90
C LEU A 85 19.48 39.11 -13.07
N GLU A 86 20.03 38.24 -12.21
CA GLU A 86 21.18 38.60 -11.36
C GLU A 86 22.51 38.61 -12.14
N TYR A 87 22.60 37.89 -13.26
CA TYR A 87 23.77 37.93 -14.15
C TYR A 87 23.82 39.19 -15.03
N LEU A 88 22.67 39.79 -15.38
CA LEU A 88 22.62 41.00 -16.22
C LEU A 88 22.86 42.30 -15.42
N SER A 89 22.66 42.25 -14.09
CA SER A 89 22.85 43.40 -13.20
C SER A 89 24.27 43.50 -12.60
N ARG A 90 25.21 42.67 -13.03
CA ARG A 90 26.61 42.63 -12.57
C ARG A 90 27.58 42.87 -13.72
#